data_AF-A0A066RU62-F1
#
_entry.id   AF-A0A066RU62-F1
#
_cell.length_a   1.000
_cell.length_b   1.000
_cell.length_c   1.000
_cell.angle_alpha   90.00
_cell.angle_beta   90.00
_cell.angle_gamma   90.00
#
_symmetry.space_group_name_H-M   'P 1'
#
loop_
_entity.id
_entity.type
_entity.pdbx_description
1 polymer ?
#
loop_
_entity_poly.entity_id
_entity_poly.type
_entity_poly.pdbx_seq_one_letter_code
_entity_poly.pdbx_strand_id
1 'polypeptide(L)'
;MSHPVIDKKHLEKTWESILENPEARKKVARILAEQDESTDALNCISPKTVDSAALKEKYEGQSVFMAFLHRQNSISRWTKSQSIQQESLNDHCASVAYLGLLMGAYHQFMYPETDLIPERLAVFCLFHDSPESISEDVNGVLKSSDEKLRKLLKETEGYIAQKIAATIDPILSPFITPYFLMACTPLEKDFVKAADLLSAYAKAKCELRSNNADFAYAAGQLREDLTEYIEKYQAVKFVYDHYIKAYELTIDEMITFLPTIDDLDKAKG
;
A
#
# COMPACT_ATOMS: atom_id res chain seq x y z
N MET A 1 -33.79 -27.66 27.67
CA MET A 1 -32.39 -27.80 28.13
C MET A 1 -31.83 -26.39 28.27
N SER A 2 -31.61 -25.93 29.50
CA SER A 2 -31.28 -24.54 29.86
C SER A 2 -29.78 -24.39 30.13
N HIS A 3 -29.14 -23.40 29.48
CA HIS A 3 -27.74 -23.04 29.71
C HIS A 3 -27.53 -22.41 31.12
N PRO A 4 -26.37 -22.62 31.77
CA PRO A 4 -26.07 -21.99 33.05
C PRO A 4 -25.57 -20.55 32.86
N VAL A 5 -26.17 -19.64 33.63
CA VAL A 5 -25.78 -18.23 33.77
C VAL A 5 -24.50 -18.16 34.61
N ILE A 6 -23.45 -17.54 34.09
CA ILE A 6 -22.21 -17.27 34.84
C ILE A 6 -22.44 -16.02 35.68
N ASP A 7 -22.27 -16.18 37.00
CA ASP A 7 -22.39 -15.14 38.02
C ASP A 7 -21.28 -14.09 37.88
N LYS A 8 -21.67 -12.83 37.60
CA LYS A 8 -20.77 -11.69 37.36
C LYS A 8 -20.07 -11.16 38.63
N LYS A 9 -20.20 -11.79 39.80
CA LYS A 9 -19.66 -11.25 41.06
C LYS A 9 -18.20 -11.58 41.39
N HIS A 10 -17.45 -12.31 40.54
CA HIS A 10 -16.10 -12.77 40.94
C HIS A 10 -14.89 -12.02 40.37
N LEU A 11 -15.07 -10.92 39.63
CA LEU A 11 -13.96 -10.19 38.97
C LEU A 11 -13.75 -8.74 39.43
N GLU A 12 -14.27 -8.35 40.59
CA GLU A 12 -13.91 -7.07 41.22
C GLU A 12 -12.92 -7.32 42.37
N LYS A 13 -11.65 -7.53 42.03
CA LYS A 13 -10.53 -7.26 42.93
C LYS A 13 -9.66 -6.19 42.28
N THR A 14 -9.92 -4.96 42.67
CA THR A 14 -9.24 -3.73 42.27
C THR A 14 -7.74 -3.78 42.59
N TRP A 15 -6.94 -3.17 41.71
CA TRP A 15 -5.49 -2.98 41.82
C TRP A 15 -5.05 -2.38 43.17
N GLU A 16 -5.94 -1.68 43.85
CA GLU A 16 -5.76 -1.11 45.18
C GLU A 16 -5.49 -2.17 46.26
N SER A 17 -6.08 -3.37 46.16
CA SER A 17 -5.83 -4.48 47.11
C SER A 17 -4.41 -5.05 47.02
N ILE A 18 -3.77 -4.91 45.85
CA ILE A 18 -2.36 -5.27 45.65
C ILE A 18 -1.45 -4.22 46.29
N LEU A 19 -1.86 -2.94 46.25
CA LEU A 19 -1.16 -1.85 46.88
C LEU A 19 -1.25 -1.88 48.40
N GLU A 20 -2.25 -2.49 49.04
CA GLU A 20 -2.35 -2.56 50.50
C GLU A 20 -1.60 -3.74 51.14
N ASN A 21 -1.17 -4.72 50.34
CA ASN A 21 -0.48 -5.91 50.84
C ASN A 21 1.00 -5.59 51.20
N PRO A 22 1.42 -5.69 52.47
CA PRO A 22 2.78 -5.37 52.91
C PRO A 22 3.86 -6.26 52.27
N GLU A 23 3.54 -7.53 51.99
CA GLU A 23 4.43 -8.47 51.30
C GLU A 23 4.61 -8.08 49.83
N ALA A 24 3.52 -7.67 49.17
CA ALA A 24 3.56 -7.19 47.79
C ALA A 24 4.38 -5.88 47.69
N ARG A 25 4.21 -4.95 48.64
CA ARG A 25 5.03 -3.73 48.72
C ARG A 25 6.51 -4.04 48.91
N LYS A 26 6.87 -4.98 49.79
CA LYS A 26 8.27 -5.40 49.97
C LYS A 26 8.84 -6.01 48.70
N LYS A 27 8.06 -6.83 47.99
CA LYS A 27 8.48 -7.46 46.74
C LYS A 27 8.67 -6.44 45.62
N VAL A 28 7.77 -5.47 45.49
CA VAL A 28 7.89 -4.36 44.55
C VAL A 28 9.06 -3.45 44.92
N ALA A 29 9.24 -3.09 46.20
CA ALA A 29 10.36 -2.29 46.66
C ALA A 29 11.71 -2.98 46.43
N ARG A 30 11.77 -4.32 46.57
CA ARG A 30 12.97 -5.09 46.26
C ARG A 30 13.28 -5.09 44.77
N ILE A 31 12.27 -5.27 43.91
CA ILE A 31 12.42 -5.19 42.44
C ILE A 31 12.88 -3.79 42.02
N LEU A 32 12.33 -2.74 42.63
CA LEU A 32 12.72 -1.36 42.33
C LEU A 32 14.13 -1.04 42.85
N ALA A 33 14.52 -1.54 44.02
CA ALA A 33 15.87 -1.38 44.56
C ALA A 33 16.92 -2.18 43.77
N GLU A 34 16.56 -3.37 43.27
CA GLU A 34 17.39 -4.17 42.35
C GLU A 34 17.55 -3.49 40.97
N GLN A 35 16.67 -2.55 40.61
CA GLN A 35 16.75 -1.77 39.37
C GLN A 35 17.54 -0.45 39.49
N ASP A 36 17.85 0.02 40.70
CA ASP A 36 18.36 1.38 40.91
C ASP A 36 19.89 1.49 41.08
N GLU A 37 20.64 0.38 41.15
CA GLU A 37 22.11 0.42 41.28
C GLU A 37 22.90 0.26 39.96
N SER A 38 22.24 0.20 38.79
CA SER A 38 22.98 0.04 37.53
C SER A 38 22.40 0.70 36.27
N THR A 39 21.48 1.66 36.34
CA THR A 39 20.97 2.27 35.09
C THR A 39 20.69 3.75 35.22
N ASP A 40 21.67 4.54 34.79
CA ASP A 40 21.44 5.82 34.11
C ASP A 40 20.22 5.66 33.18
N ALA A 41 19.15 6.41 33.41
CA ALA A 41 17.85 6.25 32.73
C ALA A 41 17.92 6.54 31.21
N LEU A 42 19.08 6.94 30.70
CA LEU A 42 19.42 7.04 29.28
C LEU A 42 20.09 5.79 28.69
N ASN A 43 20.53 4.82 29.51
CA ASN A 43 21.17 3.57 29.06
C ASN A 43 20.19 2.43 28.75
N CYS A 44 18.90 2.56 29.08
CA CYS A 44 17.88 1.56 28.72
C CYS A 44 17.45 1.64 27.24
N ILE A 45 17.91 2.66 26.52
CA ILE A 45 17.84 2.76 25.06
C ILE A 45 19.27 2.79 24.51
N SER A 46 20.09 1.81 24.88
CA SER A 46 21.16 1.41 23.97
C SER A 46 20.48 0.98 22.66
N PRO A 47 20.83 1.56 21.49
CA PRO A 47 20.44 0.94 20.23
C PRO A 47 21.01 -0.46 20.28
N LYS A 48 20.16 -1.47 20.51
CA LYS A 48 20.60 -2.86 20.53
C LYS A 48 21.33 -3.08 19.22
N THR A 49 22.63 -3.31 19.29
CA THR A 49 23.43 -3.67 18.13
C THR A 49 22.73 -4.85 17.50
N VAL A 50 22.31 -4.70 16.23
CA VAL A 50 21.56 -5.76 15.55
C VAL A 50 22.51 -6.93 15.32
N ASP A 51 22.38 -7.97 16.15
CA ASP A 51 23.12 -9.21 15.96
C ASP A 51 22.54 -9.95 14.73
N SER A 52 23.12 -9.63 13.59
CA SER A 52 22.70 -10.17 12.30
C SER A 52 22.95 -11.68 12.20
N ALA A 53 23.93 -12.22 12.93
CA ALA A 53 24.23 -13.65 12.91
C ALA A 53 23.15 -14.43 13.68
N ALA A 54 22.85 -14.00 14.91
CA ALA A 54 21.80 -14.61 15.72
C ALA A 54 20.41 -14.52 15.06
N LEU A 55 20.11 -13.40 14.36
CA LEU A 55 18.85 -13.27 13.62
C LEU A 55 18.77 -14.21 12.41
N LYS A 56 19.86 -14.38 11.65
CA LYS A 56 19.90 -15.29 10.51
C LYS A 56 19.75 -16.74 10.93
N GLU A 57 20.39 -17.14 12.04
CA GLU A 57 20.23 -18.47 12.63
C GLU A 57 18.78 -18.70 13.10
N LYS A 58 18.21 -17.75 13.85
CA LYS A 58 16.84 -17.86 14.38
C LYS A 58 15.77 -17.98 13.31
N TYR A 59 15.94 -17.29 12.18
CA TYR A 59 14.98 -17.24 11.08
C TYR A 59 15.50 -17.95 9.82
N GLU A 60 16.36 -18.95 9.98
CA GLU A 60 16.86 -19.75 8.86
C GLU A 60 15.69 -20.35 8.05
N GLY A 61 15.79 -20.29 6.72
CA GLY A 61 14.73 -20.75 5.81
C GLY A 61 13.51 -19.84 5.70
N GLN A 62 13.45 -18.72 6.42
CA GLN A 62 12.36 -17.75 6.30
C GLN A 62 12.66 -16.67 5.25
N SER A 63 11.66 -16.34 4.45
CA SER A 63 11.71 -15.19 3.54
C SER A 63 11.21 -13.93 4.24
N VAL A 64 11.95 -12.83 4.12
CA VAL A 64 11.51 -11.50 4.58
C VAL A 64 10.73 -10.73 3.50
N PHE A 65 10.50 -11.32 2.33
CA PHE A 65 9.86 -10.68 1.19
C PHE A 65 8.50 -10.07 1.54
N MET A 66 7.58 -10.87 2.09
CA MET A 66 6.25 -10.40 2.50
C MET A 66 6.32 -9.40 3.64
N ALA A 67 7.32 -9.49 4.52
CA ALA A 67 7.51 -8.53 5.60
C ALA A 67 7.91 -7.15 5.05
N PHE A 68 8.71 -7.09 3.99
CA PHE A 68 8.99 -5.84 3.29
C PHE A 68 7.76 -5.28 2.58
N LEU A 69 7.02 -6.11 1.83
CA LEU A 69 5.79 -5.65 1.18
C LEU A 69 4.78 -5.09 2.18
N HIS A 70 4.67 -5.67 3.37
CA HIS A 70 3.77 -5.18 4.41
C HIS A 70 4.13 -3.76 4.88
N ARG A 71 5.39 -3.32 4.74
CA ARG A 71 5.82 -1.95 5.10
C ARG A 71 5.23 -0.87 4.19
N GLN A 72 4.69 -1.23 3.02
CA GLN A 72 3.96 -0.28 2.17
C GLN A 72 2.79 0.40 2.92
N ASN A 73 2.17 -0.30 3.88
CA ASN A 73 1.10 0.27 4.72
C ASN A 73 1.58 1.43 5.62
N SER A 74 2.89 1.51 5.89
CA SER A 74 3.49 2.56 6.73
C SER A 74 4.02 3.74 5.91
N ILE A 75 4.01 3.64 4.58
CA ILE A 75 4.45 4.71 3.68
C ILE A 75 3.22 5.51 3.29
N SER A 76 3.10 6.73 3.82
CA SER A 76 2.08 7.68 3.39
C SER A 76 2.53 8.34 2.09
N ARG A 77 1.64 8.41 1.11
CA ARG A 77 1.86 9.20 -0.12
C ARG A 77 1.39 10.64 0.10
N TRP A 78 1.77 11.54 -0.80
CA TRP A 78 1.36 12.96 -0.75
C TRP A 78 1.80 13.70 0.52
N THR A 79 2.91 13.29 1.14
CA THR A 79 3.39 13.83 2.44
C THR A 79 3.76 15.31 2.44
N LYS A 80 3.91 15.91 1.25
CA LYS A 80 4.16 17.35 1.07
C LYS A 80 2.91 18.15 0.75
N SER A 81 1.78 17.48 0.49
CA SER A 81 0.46 18.09 0.30
C SER A 81 -0.36 17.95 1.58
N GLN A 82 -1.31 18.85 1.79
CA GLN A 82 -2.24 18.79 2.92
C GLN A 82 -3.42 17.86 2.60
N SER A 83 -3.16 16.55 2.52
CA SER A 83 -4.18 15.55 2.16
C SER A 83 -5.27 15.42 3.23
N ILE A 84 -6.54 15.57 2.84
CA ILE A 84 -7.69 15.37 3.74
C ILE A 84 -7.83 13.88 4.07
N GLN A 85 -7.79 13.03 3.05
CA GLN A 85 -7.77 11.58 3.23
C GLN A 85 -6.33 11.10 3.08
N GLN A 86 -5.80 10.39 4.06
CA GLN A 86 -4.48 9.79 3.92
C GLN A 86 -4.55 8.59 2.96
N GLU A 87 -3.52 8.43 2.14
CA GLU A 87 -3.35 7.30 1.20
C GLU A 87 -2.01 6.63 1.52
N SER A 88 -2.04 5.34 1.83
CA SER A 88 -0.81 4.56 1.94
C SER A 88 -0.33 4.11 0.56
N LEU A 89 0.95 3.75 0.45
CA LEU A 89 1.51 3.17 -0.77
C LEU A 89 0.75 1.90 -1.19
N ASN A 90 0.31 1.09 -0.22
CA ASN A 90 -0.46 -0.12 -0.50
C ASN A 90 -1.85 0.19 -1.09
N ASP A 91 -2.54 1.23 -0.57
CA ASP A 91 -3.85 1.64 -1.10
C ASP A 91 -3.73 2.12 -2.55
N HIS A 92 -2.65 2.84 -2.86
CA HIS A 92 -2.32 3.27 -4.21
C HIS A 92 -2.08 2.07 -5.13
N CYS A 93 -1.16 1.16 -4.78
CA CYS A 93 -0.87 -0.04 -5.57
C CYS A 93 -2.12 -0.88 -5.85
N ALA A 94 -3.02 -1.02 -4.86
CA ALA A 94 -4.29 -1.72 -5.05
C ALA A 94 -5.20 -1.00 -6.08
N SER A 95 -5.31 0.32 -5.98
CA SER A 95 -6.09 1.14 -6.92
C SER A 95 -5.54 1.05 -8.35
N VAL A 96 -4.21 1.11 -8.52
CA VAL A 96 -3.51 0.94 -9.80
C VAL A 96 -3.78 -0.47 -10.38
N ALA A 97 -3.85 -1.50 -9.54
CA ALA A 97 -4.17 -2.86 -9.98
C ALA A 97 -5.61 -3.02 -10.47
N TYR A 98 -6.59 -2.42 -9.80
CA TYR A 98 -7.98 -2.41 -10.28
C TYR A 98 -8.10 -1.73 -11.65
N LEU A 99 -7.45 -0.58 -11.82
CA LEU A 99 -7.44 0.14 -13.09
C LEU A 99 -6.71 -0.64 -14.19
N GLY A 100 -5.57 -1.25 -13.86
CA GLY A 100 -4.82 -2.14 -14.76
C GLY A 100 -5.66 -3.31 -15.26
N LEU A 101 -6.41 -3.98 -14.36
CA LEU A 101 -7.31 -5.07 -14.73
C LEU A 101 -8.40 -4.60 -15.69
N LEU A 102 -9.06 -3.46 -15.41
CA LEU A 102 -10.10 -2.91 -16.27
C LEU A 102 -9.57 -2.56 -17.67
N MET A 103 -8.41 -1.91 -17.74
CA MET A 103 -7.77 -1.58 -19.02
C MET A 103 -7.34 -2.82 -19.79
N GLY A 104 -6.74 -3.80 -19.10
CA GLY A 104 -6.33 -5.06 -19.69
C GLY A 104 -7.52 -5.83 -20.27
N ALA A 105 -8.61 -5.95 -19.49
CA ALA A 105 -9.81 -6.64 -19.92
C ALA A 105 -10.47 -5.97 -21.14
N TYR A 106 -10.58 -4.64 -21.13
CA TYR A 106 -11.08 -3.90 -22.28
C TYR A 106 -10.18 -4.07 -23.51
N HIS A 107 -8.85 -3.99 -23.33
CA HIS A 107 -7.91 -4.17 -24.43
C HIS A 107 -8.00 -5.57 -25.03
N GLN A 108 -8.03 -6.62 -24.20
CA GLN A 108 -8.19 -8.00 -24.66
C GLN A 108 -9.51 -8.22 -25.41
N PHE A 109 -10.60 -7.59 -24.96
CA PHE A 109 -11.90 -7.64 -25.66
C PHE A 109 -11.82 -7.00 -27.06
N MET A 110 -11.17 -5.84 -27.16
CA MET A 110 -11.04 -5.10 -28.43
C MET A 110 -10.02 -5.71 -29.40
N TYR A 111 -9.02 -6.40 -28.88
CA TYR A 111 -7.92 -7.01 -29.64
C TYR A 111 -7.73 -8.48 -29.21
N PRO A 112 -8.61 -9.41 -29.65
CA PRO A 112 -8.58 -10.81 -29.19
C PRO A 112 -7.27 -11.56 -29.50
N GLU A 113 -6.47 -11.07 -30.45
CA GLU A 113 -5.17 -11.60 -30.84
C GLU A 113 -3.99 -11.12 -29.98
N THR A 114 -4.24 -10.19 -29.04
CA THR A 114 -3.20 -9.65 -28.15
C THR A 114 -2.61 -10.73 -27.24
N ASP A 115 -1.32 -10.59 -26.90
CA ASP A 115 -0.64 -11.42 -25.91
C ASP A 115 -0.82 -10.89 -24.47
N LEU A 116 -1.46 -9.73 -24.32
CA LEU A 116 -1.75 -9.12 -23.03
C LEU A 116 -2.77 -9.96 -22.25
N ILE A 117 -2.40 -10.32 -21.02
CA ILE A 117 -3.27 -11.03 -20.08
C ILE A 117 -3.69 -10.03 -18.98
N PRO A 118 -4.99 -9.73 -18.81
CA PRO A 118 -5.46 -8.72 -17.85
C PRO A 118 -5.01 -8.98 -16.41
N GLU A 119 -5.06 -10.23 -15.96
CA GLU A 119 -4.64 -10.64 -14.61
C GLU A 119 -3.14 -10.44 -14.42
N ARG A 120 -2.35 -10.73 -15.45
CA ARG A 120 -0.88 -10.52 -15.46
C ARG A 120 -0.56 -9.03 -15.31
N LEU A 121 -1.26 -8.18 -16.05
CA LEU A 121 -1.14 -6.72 -15.96
C LEU A 121 -1.51 -6.21 -14.56
N ALA A 122 -2.61 -6.69 -13.97
CA ALA A 122 -3.02 -6.33 -12.63
C ALA A 122 -1.94 -6.69 -11.58
N VAL A 123 -1.26 -7.83 -11.74
CA VAL A 123 -0.15 -8.23 -10.87
C VAL A 123 1.06 -7.31 -11.05
N PHE A 124 1.41 -6.89 -12.27
CA PHE A 124 2.44 -5.88 -12.47
C PHE A 124 2.08 -4.55 -11.77
N CYS A 125 0.84 -4.11 -11.89
CA CYS A 125 0.34 -2.93 -11.19
C CYS A 125 0.45 -3.06 -9.66
N LEU A 126 0.20 -4.23 -9.07
CA LEU A 126 0.35 -4.45 -7.63
C LEU A 126 1.80 -4.24 -7.16
N PHE A 127 2.78 -4.61 -7.99
CA PHE A 127 4.19 -4.59 -7.63
C PHE A 127 4.95 -3.33 -8.07
N HIS A 128 4.35 -2.46 -8.89
CA HIS A 128 5.07 -1.40 -9.59
C HIS A 128 5.89 -0.46 -8.67
N ASP A 129 5.33 -0.08 -7.52
CA ASP A 129 5.99 0.76 -6.51
C ASP A 129 6.42 -0.05 -5.26
N SER A 130 6.26 -1.38 -5.25
CA SER A 130 6.65 -2.20 -4.09
C SER A 130 8.13 -2.10 -3.66
N PRO A 131 9.11 -1.84 -4.57
CA PRO A 131 10.49 -1.55 -4.16
C PRO A 131 10.63 -0.33 -3.23
N GLU A 132 9.67 0.60 -3.23
CA GLU A 132 9.68 1.79 -2.36
C GLU A 132 9.47 1.45 -0.88
N SER A 133 9.05 0.21 -0.56
CA SER A 133 8.94 -0.31 0.81
C SER A 133 10.20 -0.14 1.68
N ILE A 134 11.37 0.04 1.06
CA ILE A 134 12.64 0.32 1.76
C ILE A 134 13.11 1.76 1.56
N SER A 135 12.98 2.33 0.35
CA SER A 135 13.55 3.65 0.02
C SER A 135 12.71 4.83 0.49
N GLU A 136 11.49 4.57 0.98
CA GLU A 136 10.43 5.58 1.16
C GLU A 136 9.99 6.21 -0.17
N ASP A 137 8.84 6.92 -0.15
CA ASP A 137 8.30 7.63 -1.30
C ASP A 137 9.06 8.95 -1.51
N VAL A 138 9.89 9.00 -2.57
CA VAL A 138 10.58 10.22 -2.96
C VAL A 138 9.65 11.07 -3.82
N ASN A 139 9.43 12.33 -3.40
CA ASN A 139 8.56 13.28 -4.11
C ASN A 139 8.86 13.32 -5.63
N GLY A 140 7.80 13.15 -6.44
CA GLY A 140 7.85 13.21 -7.91
C GLY A 140 8.55 14.46 -8.46
N VAL A 141 8.37 15.64 -7.85
CA VAL A 141 9.03 16.88 -8.29
C VAL A 141 10.56 16.78 -8.18
N LEU A 142 11.06 16.14 -7.13
CA LEU A 142 12.49 15.90 -6.95
C LEU A 142 12.98 14.79 -7.89
N LYS A 143 12.17 13.74 -8.11
CA LYS A 143 12.49 12.66 -9.07
C LYS A 143 12.68 13.22 -10.50
N SER A 144 11.94 14.28 -10.86
CA SER A 144 11.97 14.88 -12.22
C SER A 144 12.82 16.14 -12.36
N SER A 145 13.46 16.65 -11.30
CA SER A 145 14.15 17.94 -11.36
C SER A 145 15.46 17.94 -12.16
N ASP A 146 16.13 16.78 -12.23
CA ASP A 146 17.43 16.63 -12.88
C ASP A 146 17.58 15.20 -13.46
N GLU A 147 18.01 15.08 -14.71
CA GLU A 147 18.13 13.78 -15.40
C GLU A 147 19.12 12.83 -14.71
N LYS A 148 20.25 13.37 -14.23
CA LYS A 148 21.27 12.59 -13.52
C LYS A 148 20.72 12.10 -12.18
N LEU A 149 20.00 12.95 -11.45
CA LEU A 149 19.34 12.56 -10.20
C LEU A 149 18.30 11.46 -10.46
N ARG A 150 17.45 11.63 -11.48
CA ARG A 150 16.45 10.63 -11.88
C ARG A 150 17.09 9.28 -12.18
N LYS A 151 18.18 9.27 -12.92
CA LYS A 151 18.92 8.05 -13.27
C LYS A 151 19.48 7.36 -12.03
N LEU A 152 20.08 8.13 -11.11
CA LEU A 152 20.64 7.60 -9.87
C LEU A 152 19.56 6.99 -8.96
N LEU A 153 18.42 7.67 -8.81
CA LEU A 153 17.28 7.16 -8.05
C LEU A 153 16.76 5.85 -8.65
N LYS A 154 16.56 5.81 -9.97
CA LYS A 154 16.11 4.60 -10.67
C LYS A 154 17.10 3.43 -10.55
N GLU A 155 18.40 3.71 -10.64
CA GLU A 155 19.43 2.69 -10.42
C GLU A 155 19.38 2.17 -8.98
N THR A 156 19.22 3.06 -8.00
CA THR A 156 19.10 2.71 -6.58
C THR A 156 17.86 1.85 -6.32
N GLU A 157 16.70 2.26 -6.82
CA GLU A 157 15.44 1.50 -6.76
C GLU A 157 15.62 0.11 -7.39
N GLY A 158 16.31 0.02 -8.53
CA GLY A 158 16.62 -1.26 -9.18
C GLY A 158 17.47 -2.20 -8.31
N TYR A 159 18.50 -1.68 -7.63
CA TYR A 159 19.30 -2.49 -6.70
C TYR A 159 18.51 -2.91 -5.46
N ILE A 160 17.66 -2.03 -4.93
CA ILE A 160 16.77 -2.36 -3.81
C ILE A 160 15.81 -3.47 -4.23
N ALA A 161 15.19 -3.36 -5.41
CA ALA A 161 14.30 -4.37 -5.94
C ALA A 161 15.00 -5.74 -6.08
N GLN A 162 16.22 -5.77 -6.63
CA GLN A 162 17.00 -7.01 -6.73
C GLN A 162 17.31 -7.63 -5.36
N LYS A 163 17.66 -6.80 -4.36
CA LYS A 163 17.92 -7.27 -3.00
C LYS A 163 16.68 -7.88 -2.35
N ILE A 164 15.52 -7.26 -2.51
CA ILE A 164 14.25 -7.78 -1.98
C ILE A 164 13.85 -9.05 -2.72
N ALA A 165 13.95 -9.08 -4.06
CA ALA A 165 13.64 -10.25 -4.87
C ALA A 165 14.50 -11.47 -4.51
N ALA A 166 15.78 -11.25 -4.17
CA ALA A 166 16.67 -12.31 -3.71
C ALA A 166 16.24 -12.96 -2.38
N THR A 167 15.30 -12.35 -1.64
CA THR A 167 14.73 -12.93 -0.43
C THR A 167 13.53 -13.84 -0.72
N ILE A 168 12.99 -13.86 -1.94
CA ILE A 168 11.88 -14.73 -2.32
C ILE A 168 12.35 -16.18 -2.28
N ASP A 169 11.48 -17.08 -1.78
CA ASP A 169 11.76 -18.51 -1.75
C ASP A 169 12.14 -19.04 -3.14
N PRO A 170 13.19 -19.88 -3.27
CA PRO A 170 13.66 -20.38 -4.56
C PRO A 170 12.59 -21.10 -5.40
N ILE A 171 11.60 -21.75 -4.78
CA ILE A 171 10.50 -22.43 -5.48
C ILE A 171 9.59 -21.41 -6.17
N LEU A 172 9.35 -20.27 -5.52
CA LEU A 172 8.45 -19.21 -6.01
C LEU A 172 9.16 -18.15 -6.85
N SER A 173 10.48 -18.01 -6.69
CA SER A 173 11.28 -16.96 -7.33
C SER A 173 11.11 -16.90 -8.85
N PRO A 174 11.10 -18.01 -9.62
CA PRO A 174 10.90 -17.96 -11.07
C PRO A 174 9.55 -17.35 -11.48
N PHE A 175 8.54 -17.44 -10.62
CA PHE A 175 7.19 -16.93 -10.89
C PHE A 175 7.01 -15.49 -10.41
N ILE A 176 7.47 -15.14 -9.20
CA ILE A 176 7.21 -13.83 -8.58
C ILE A 176 8.19 -12.76 -9.07
N THR A 177 9.47 -13.11 -9.21
CA THR A 177 10.55 -12.17 -9.53
C THR A 177 10.28 -11.36 -10.81
N PRO A 178 9.76 -11.94 -11.92
CA PRO A 178 9.43 -11.16 -13.11
C PRO A 178 8.44 -10.03 -12.85
N TYR A 179 7.44 -10.24 -11.99
CA TYR A 179 6.48 -9.20 -11.62
C TYR A 179 7.12 -8.12 -10.76
N PHE A 180 7.84 -8.54 -9.72
CA PHE A 180 8.47 -7.63 -8.78
C PHE A 180 9.56 -6.75 -9.41
N LEU A 181 10.29 -7.28 -10.40
CA LEU A 181 11.31 -6.54 -11.15
C LEU A 181 10.77 -5.85 -12.40
N MET A 182 9.44 -5.82 -12.59
CA MET A 182 8.78 -5.16 -13.73
C MET A 182 9.30 -5.64 -15.09
N ALA A 183 9.50 -6.95 -15.25
CA ALA A 183 9.82 -7.61 -16.52
C ALA A 183 8.59 -7.69 -17.44
N CYS A 184 8.10 -6.52 -17.83
CA CYS A 184 6.88 -6.30 -18.60
C CYS A 184 7.20 -6.02 -20.09
N THR A 185 6.24 -6.29 -20.96
CA THR A 185 6.29 -5.85 -22.37
C THR A 185 6.17 -4.33 -22.45
N PRO A 186 6.54 -3.70 -23.59
CA PRO A 186 6.35 -2.25 -23.76
C PRO A 186 4.89 -1.81 -23.57
N LEU A 187 3.93 -2.62 -24.02
CA LEU A 187 2.51 -2.34 -23.85
C LEU A 187 2.09 -2.42 -22.38
N GLU A 188 2.45 -3.50 -21.69
CA GLU A 188 2.17 -3.66 -20.26
C GLU A 188 2.77 -2.50 -19.46
N LYS A 189 3.99 -2.07 -19.79
CA LYS A 189 4.66 -0.94 -19.15
C LYS A 189 3.90 0.37 -19.31
N ASP A 190 3.44 0.66 -20.53
CA ASP A 190 2.62 1.85 -20.80
C ASP A 190 1.29 1.79 -20.03
N PHE A 191 0.67 0.60 -19.92
CA PHE A 191 -0.58 0.43 -19.19
C PHE A 191 -0.40 0.56 -17.68
N VAL A 192 0.68 0.04 -17.11
CA VAL A 192 1.03 0.27 -15.69
C VAL A 192 1.21 1.77 -15.46
N LYS A 193 1.90 2.49 -16.35
CA LYS A 193 2.11 3.93 -16.18
C LYS A 193 0.82 4.72 -16.30
N ALA A 194 -0.05 4.36 -17.24
CA ALA A 194 -1.38 4.95 -17.36
C ALA A 194 -2.23 4.67 -16.11
N ALA A 195 -2.18 3.46 -15.54
CA ALA A 195 -2.91 3.10 -14.33
C ALA A 195 -2.45 3.92 -13.11
N ASP A 196 -1.13 4.07 -12.94
CA ASP A 196 -0.51 4.91 -11.90
C ASP A 196 -1.02 6.37 -11.99
N LEU A 197 -0.93 6.96 -13.18
CA LEU A 197 -1.41 8.32 -13.43
C LEU A 197 -2.92 8.46 -13.22
N LEU A 198 -3.74 7.49 -13.66
CA LEU A 198 -5.19 7.49 -13.46
C LEU A 198 -5.54 7.42 -11.97
N SER A 199 -4.85 6.58 -11.19
CA SER A 199 -5.04 6.48 -9.75
C SER A 199 -4.68 7.78 -9.04
N ALA A 200 -3.52 8.37 -9.37
CA ALA A 200 -3.10 9.65 -8.80
C ALA A 200 -4.07 10.79 -9.16
N TYR A 201 -4.58 10.80 -10.39
CA TYR A 201 -5.56 11.79 -10.84
C TYR A 201 -6.90 11.62 -10.12
N ALA A 202 -7.38 10.38 -9.95
CA ALA A 202 -8.58 10.07 -9.18
C ALA A 202 -8.46 10.54 -7.71
N LYS A 203 -7.30 10.32 -7.09
CA LYS A 203 -6.98 10.84 -5.76
C LYS A 203 -7.07 12.37 -5.71
N ALA A 204 -6.43 13.06 -6.65
CA ALA A 204 -6.47 14.52 -6.73
C ALA A 204 -7.90 15.05 -6.92
N LYS A 205 -8.74 14.36 -7.68
CA LYS A 205 -10.17 14.71 -7.85
C LYS A 205 -10.96 14.58 -6.55
N CYS A 206 -10.75 13.51 -5.78
CA CYS A 206 -11.40 13.33 -4.48
C CYS A 206 -11.01 14.43 -3.48
N GLU A 207 -9.75 14.85 -3.48
CA GLU A 207 -9.28 15.97 -2.66
C GLU A 207 -9.93 17.29 -3.09
N LEU A 208 -9.96 17.59 -4.40
CA LEU A 208 -10.62 18.78 -4.94
C LEU A 208 -12.12 18.82 -4.61
N ARG A 209 -12.82 17.69 -4.75
CA ARG A 209 -14.23 17.55 -4.34
C ARG A 209 -14.43 17.85 -2.87
N SER A 210 -13.45 17.51 -2.04
CA SER A 210 -13.45 17.80 -0.60
C SER A 210 -13.03 19.24 -0.28
N ASN A 211 -13.08 20.13 -1.28
CA ASN A 211 -12.69 21.55 -1.22
C ASN A 211 -11.21 21.76 -0.84
N ASN A 212 -10.33 20.80 -1.20
CA ASN A 212 -8.89 20.92 -1.01
C ASN A 212 -8.21 21.47 -2.27
N ALA A 213 -8.07 22.79 -2.34
CA ALA A 213 -7.44 23.46 -3.49
C ALA A 213 -5.94 23.17 -3.63
N ASP A 214 -5.28 22.59 -2.62
CA ASP A 214 -3.86 22.21 -2.65
C ASP A 214 -3.56 21.22 -3.80
N PHE A 215 -4.56 20.43 -4.20
CA PHE A 215 -4.46 19.45 -5.27
C PHE A 215 -4.76 20.00 -6.68
N ALA A 216 -5.11 21.29 -6.82
CA ALA A 216 -5.51 21.84 -8.13
C ALA A 216 -4.38 21.76 -9.16
N TYR A 217 -3.15 22.11 -8.77
CA TYR A 217 -1.98 22.02 -9.65
C TYR A 217 -1.65 20.56 -10.01
N ALA A 218 -1.62 19.67 -9.01
CA ALA A 218 -1.37 18.24 -9.23
C ALA A 218 -2.41 17.62 -10.17
N ALA A 219 -3.70 17.93 -10.00
CA ALA A 219 -4.76 17.46 -10.88
C ALA A 219 -4.57 17.95 -12.33
N GLY A 220 -4.17 19.21 -12.53
CA GLY A 220 -3.86 19.76 -13.84
C GLY A 220 -2.70 19.02 -14.52
N GLN A 221 -1.56 18.91 -13.83
CA GLN A 221 -0.37 18.23 -14.36
C GLN A 221 -0.65 16.76 -14.68
N LEU A 222 -1.29 16.02 -13.77
CA LEU A 222 -1.65 14.62 -13.99
C LEU A 222 -2.60 14.46 -15.18
N ARG A 223 -3.52 15.42 -15.39
CA ARG A 223 -4.42 15.40 -16.54
C ARG A 223 -3.67 15.62 -17.85
N GLU A 224 -2.69 16.51 -17.85
CA GLU A 224 -1.81 16.74 -19.01
C GLU A 224 -1.01 15.48 -19.31
N ASP A 225 -0.33 14.90 -18.32
CA ASP A 225 0.47 13.67 -18.46
C ASP A 225 -0.38 12.48 -18.95
N LEU A 226 -1.65 12.40 -18.54
CA LEU A 226 -2.59 11.37 -19.01
C LEU A 226 -3.01 11.52 -20.47
N THR A 227 -2.91 12.72 -21.05
CA THR A 227 -3.45 13.02 -22.39
C THR A 227 -2.80 12.13 -23.44
N GLU A 228 -1.47 11.96 -23.39
CA GLU A 228 -0.74 11.08 -24.30
C GLU A 228 -1.31 9.65 -24.29
N TYR A 229 -1.54 9.09 -23.11
CA TYR A 229 -2.05 7.72 -22.97
C TYR A 229 -3.52 7.59 -23.39
N ILE A 230 -4.35 8.60 -23.10
CA ILE A 230 -5.76 8.64 -23.51
C ILE A 230 -5.87 8.69 -25.04
N GLU A 231 -5.02 9.45 -25.71
CA GLU A 231 -5.01 9.56 -27.18
C GLU A 231 -4.45 8.30 -27.84
N LYS A 232 -3.41 7.71 -27.23
CA LYS A 232 -2.73 6.53 -27.77
C LYS A 232 -3.52 5.23 -27.59
N TYR A 233 -4.23 5.07 -26.47
CA TYR A 233 -4.83 3.78 -26.09
C TYR A 233 -6.33 3.88 -25.79
N GLN A 234 -7.14 3.17 -26.58
CA GLN A 234 -8.60 3.13 -26.38
C GLN A 234 -9.00 2.61 -25.00
N ALA A 235 -8.25 1.65 -24.43
CA ALA A 235 -8.50 1.12 -23.10
C ALA A 235 -8.33 2.18 -22.00
N VAL A 236 -7.29 3.02 -22.11
CA VAL A 236 -7.05 4.13 -21.17
C VAL A 236 -8.18 5.15 -21.27
N LYS A 237 -8.55 5.54 -22.50
CA LYS A 237 -9.68 6.45 -22.73
C LYS A 237 -10.98 5.89 -22.16
N PHE A 238 -11.27 4.62 -22.40
CA PHE A 238 -12.47 3.95 -21.89
C PHE A 238 -12.51 4.01 -20.36
N VAL A 239 -11.41 3.65 -19.69
CA VAL A 239 -11.36 3.68 -18.22
C VAL A 239 -11.49 5.11 -17.69
N TYR A 240 -10.81 6.08 -18.30
CA TYR A 240 -10.93 7.50 -17.94
C TYR A 240 -12.38 8.00 -18.03
N ASP A 241 -13.05 7.76 -19.15
CA ASP A 241 -14.40 8.29 -19.39
C ASP A 241 -15.47 7.65 -18.52
N HIS A 242 -15.32 6.36 -18.18
CA HIS A 242 -16.37 5.59 -17.49
C HIS A 242 -16.15 5.47 -15.99
N TYR A 243 -14.90 5.46 -15.51
CA TYR A 243 -14.61 5.16 -14.10
C TYR A 243 -14.02 6.35 -13.34
N ILE A 244 -13.25 7.22 -13.98
CA ILE A 244 -12.56 8.33 -13.29
C ILE A 244 -13.47 9.55 -13.06
N LYS A 245 -14.47 9.76 -13.93
CA LYS A 245 -15.42 10.87 -13.74
C LYS A 245 -16.24 10.71 -12.45
N ALA A 246 -16.58 9.48 -12.08
CA ALA A 246 -17.39 9.18 -10.89
C ALA A 246 -16.72 9.53 -9.54
N TYR A 247 -15.40 9.79 -9.49
CA TYR A 247 -14.70 10.21 -8.26
C TYR A 247 -15.12 11.62 -7.75
N GLU A 248 -15.93 12.34 -8.52
CA GLU A 248 -16.56 13.61 -8.13
C GLU A 248 -17.87 13.41 -7.35
N LEU A 249 -18.42 12.19 -7.32
CA LEU A 249 -19.68 11.90 -6.67
C LEU A 249 -19.52 11.71 -5.16
N THR A 250 -20.54 12.12 -4.43
CA THR A 250 -20.76 11.74 -3.03
C THR A 250 -21.27 10.31 -2.92
N ILE A 251 -21.20 9.72 -1.72
CA ILE A 251 -21.77 8.38 -1.47
C ILE A 251 -23.27 8.37 -1.76
N ASP A 252 -24.00 9.41 -1.37
CA ASP A 252 -25.43 9.52 -1.61
C ASP A 252 -25.76 9.52 -3.12
N GLU A 253 -24.98 10.24 -3.93
CA GLU A 253 -25.12 10.21 -5.39
C GLU A 253 -24.74 8.85 -5.98
N MET A 254 -23.65 8.23 -5.51
CA MET A 254 -23.20 6.92 -5.98
C MET A 254 -24.25 5.82 -5.75
N ILE A 255 -24.93 5.84 -4.59
CA ILE A 255 -25.97 4.86 -4.26
C ILE A 255 -27.13 4.90 -5.27
N THR A 256 -27.40 6.03 -5.92
CA THR A 256 -28.47 6.14 -6.93
C THR A 256 -28.20 5.33 -8.20
N PHE A 257 -26.94 4.94 -8.46
CA PHE A 257 -26.56 4.11 -9.60
C PHE A 257 -26.62 2.60 -9.30
N LEU A 258 -26.86 2.21 -8.04
CA LEU A 258 -26.99 0.80 -7.68
C LEU A 258 -28.31 0.25 -8.21
N PRO A 259 -28.30 -0.94 -8.84
CA PRO A 259 -29.54 -1.58 -9.28
C PRO A 259 -30.40 -1.95 -8.07
N THR A 260 -31.72 -1.91 -8.24
CA THR A 260 -32.62 -2.44 -7.22
C THR A 260 -32.52 -3.96 -7.17
N ILE A 261 -32.96 -4.57 -6.06
CA ILE A 261 -33.01 -6.03 -5.94
C ILE A 261 -33.89 -6.63 -7.04
N ASP A 262 -35.00 -5.97 -7.38
CA ASP A 262 -35.90 -6.41 -8.45
C ASP A 262 -35.22 -6.38 -9.83
N ASP A 263 -34.36 -5.39 -10.11
CA ASP A 263 -33.58 -5.34 -11.35
C ASP A 263 -32.59 -6.49 -11.44
N LEU A 264 -31.93 -6.81 -10.32
CA LEU A 264 -30.99 -7.94 -10.24
C LEU A 264 -31.68 -9.29 -10.40
N ASP A 265 -32.90 -9.45 -9.89
CA ASP A 265 -33.65 -10.70 -10.02
C ASP A 265 -34.19 -10.90 -11.45
N LYS A 266 -34.57 -9.82 -12.15
CA LYS A 266 -34.90 -9.88 -13.58
C LYS A 266 -33.73 -10.28 -14.46
N ALA A 267 -32.50 -9.83 -14.13
CA ALA A 267 -31.32 -10.15 -14.90
C ALA A 267 -30.85 -11.62 -14.78
N LYS A 268 -31.37 -12.36 -13.79
CA LYS A 268 -31.09 -13.80 -13.59
C LYS A 268 -32.03 -14.72 -14.36
N GLY A 269 -33.15 -14.20 -14.88
CA GLY A 269 -34.15 -14.94 -15.66
C GLY A 269 -33.92 -14.82 -17.15
#